data_AF-A0A439RJW2-F1
#
_entry.id   AF-A0A439RJW2-F1
#
_cell.length_a   1.000
_cell.length_b   1.000
_cell.length_c   1.000
_cell.angle_alpha   90.00
_cell.angle_beta   90.00
_cell.angle_gamma   90.00
#
_symmetry.space_group_name_H-M   'P 1'
#
loop_
_entity.id
_entity.type
_entity.pdbx_description
1 polymer ?
#
loop_
_entity_poly.entity_id
_entity_poly.type
_entity_poly.pdbx_seq_one_letter_code
_entity_poly.pdbx_strand_id
1 'polypeptide(L)'
;MEDLSSWDYLNFKELQMANEIHDHANLTPEPGISKRLLLKQAGLHVLGISALTSGVVSLVGNGQANAQEPTQFSERTAHLLELMRKGDDAFNAHDFDAMKAVHHPDMIAYVTGNPQPLYGRDAHAAAMGQFFSIFPDVHVDNDPYPIQFGSGDWVTVVSRTTGTFAGAMTLPDGTTIAPTGAKFDVAFGQTSRWDGDVIVEISAFWDSHLQAQQLGLA
;
A
#
# COMPACT_ATOMS: atom_id res chain seq x y z
N MET A 1 11.27 12.57 -29.32
CA MET A 1 9.86 12.46 -28.91
C MET A 1 9.50 11.03 -29.21
N GLU A 2 9.81 10.14 -28.26
CA GLU A 2 9.67 8.70 -28.42
C GLU A 2 8.42 8.22 -27.68
N ASP A 3 7.68 7.38 -28.38
CA ASP A 3 6.37 6.83 -28.09
C ASP A 3 6.48 5.74 -27.00
N LEU A 4 5.70 5.89 -25.93
CA LEU A 4 5.64 4.99 -24.78
C LEU A 4 4.33 4.16 -24.76
N SER A 5 3.77 3.82 -25.92
CA SER A 5 2.51 3.08 -25.99
C SER A 5 2.61 1.54 -25.97
N SER A 6 3.70 0.94 -25.49
CA SER A 6 3.83 -0.53 -25.41
C SER A 6 4.30 -1.03 -24.05
N TRP A 7 3.41 -0.95 -23.06
CA TRP A 7 3.44 -1.88 -21.93
C TRP A 7 2.15 -2.71 -22.00
N ASP A 8 2.23 -3.78 -22.78
CA ASP A 8 1.21 -4.82 -22.80
C ASP A 8 1.10 -5.44 -21.40
N TYR A 9 -0.12 -5.40 -20.88
CA TYR A 9 -0.51 -6.02 -19.62
C TYR A 9 -0.19 -7.52 -19.67
N LEU A 10 0.72 -7.95 -18.79
CA LEU A 10 0.93 -9.35 -18.48
C LEU A 10 -0.41 -9.96 -18.00
N ASN A 11 -0.83 -10.97 -18.74
CA ASN A 11 -2.12 -11.64 -18.65
C ASN A 11 -2.17 -12.47 -17.35
N PHE A 12 -3.06 -12.13 -16.42
CA PHE A 12 -3.22 -12.77 -15.11
C PHE A 12 -3.58 -14.28 -15.15
N LYS A 13 -3.78 -14.88 -16.33
CA LYS A 13 -4.05 -16.31 -16.50
C LYS A 13 -2.83 -17.22 -16.37
N GLU A 14 -1.60 -16.72 -16.53
CA GLU A 14 -0.40 -17.57 -16.43
C GLU A 14 0.04 -17.84 -14.98
N LEU A 15 -0.41 -17.04 -14.01
CA LEU A 15 -0.09 -17.25 -12.58
C LEU A 15 -0.98 -18.29 -11.88
N GLN A 16 -2.06 -18.75 -12.53
CA GLN A 16 -2.94 -19.79 -11.97
C GLN A 16 -2.59 -21.23 -12.40
N MET A 17 -1.65 -21.45 -13.32
CA MET A 17 -1.23 -22.80 -13.70
C MET A 17 -0.07 -23.37 -12.85
N ALA A 18 0.49 -22.58 -11.92
CA ALA A 18 1.62 -23.02 -11.09
C ALA A 18 1.23 -23.76 -9.81
N ASN A 19 -0.06 -23.87 -9.47
CA ASN A 19 -0.54 -24.45 -8.20
C ASN A 19 -1.22 -25.83 -8.33
N GLU A 20 -1.20 -26.47 -9.49
CA GLU A 20 -1.69 -27.85 -9.67
C GLU A 20 -0.55 -28.81 -10.06
N ILE A 21 0.48 -28.92 -9.22
CA ILE A 21 1.35 -30.11 -9.19
C ILE A 21 1.61 -30.46 -7.72
N HIS A 22 0.61 -31.06 -7.08
CA HIS A 22 0.77 -31.87 -5.88
C HIS A 22 -0.10 -33.11 -6.07
N ASP A 23 0.36 -34.05 -6.90
CA ASP A 23 0.20 -35.47 -6.61
C ASP A 23 1.09 -36.34 -7.50
N HIS A 24 1.76 -37.29 -6.84
CA HIS A 24 2.57 -38.40 -7.36
C HIS A 24 3.92 -38.10 -8.03
N ALA A 25 5.02 -38.26 -7.27
CA ALA A 25 6.12 -39.17 -7.64
C ALA A 25 7.17 -39.29 -6.51
N ASN A 26 7.19 -40.45 -5.86
CA ASN A 26 8.41 -41.00 -5.26
C ASN A 26 9.40 -41.29 -6.38
N LEU A 27 10.49 -40.53 -6.51
CA LEU A 27 11.67 -40.95 -7.27
C LEU A 27 12.95 -40.48 -6.56
N THR A 28 13.73 -41.47 -6.14
CA THR A 28 15.13 -41.36 -5.70
C THR A 28 16.03 -40.84 -6.84
N PRO A 29 17.11 -40.08 -6.55
CA PRO A 29 18.01 -39.59 -7.59
C PRO A 29 18.98 -40.68 -8.09
N GLU A 30 18.96 -40.96 -9.39
CA GLU A 30 20.00 -41.74 -10.11
C GLU A 30 21.17 -40.83 -10.55
N PRO A 31 22.40 -41.37 -10.71
CA PRO A 31 23.62 -40.59 -10.76
C PRO A 31 24.07 -40.24 -12.19
N GLY A 32 24.63 -39.04 -12.35
CA GLY A 32 25.56 -38.73 -13.46
C GLY A 32 25.02 -37.81 -14.54
N ILE A 33 25.01 -36.50 -14.29
CA ILE A 33 25.26 -35.48 -15.31
C ILE A 33 26.23 -34.44 -14.73
N SER A 34 27.36 -34.27 -15.41
CA SER A 34 28.57 -33.63 -14.91
C SER A 34 28.55 -32.09 -15.01
N LYS A 35 29.04 -31.44 -13.97
CA LYS A 35 29.36 -30.00 -13.91
C LYS A 35 30.55 -29.68 -14.83
N ARG A 36 30.31 -29.28 -16.07
CA ARG A 36 31.20 -28.39 -16.87
C ARG A 36 30.66 -28.22 -18.28
N LEU A 37 30.64 -26.96 -18.72
CA LEU A 37 30.63 -26.46 -20.11
C LEU A 37 29.35 -25.75 -20.53
N LEU A 38 29.27 -24.44 -20.23
CA LEU A 38 29.13 -23.36 -21.21
C LEU A 38 29.23 -22.00 -20.47
N LEU A 39 30.48 -21.65 -20.14
CA LEU A 39 30.88 -20.30 -19.74
C LEU A 39 31.92 -19.86 -20.76
N LYS A 40 31.65 -18.80 -21.54
CA LYS A 40 32.64 -17.83 -22.08
C LYS A 40 32.00 -16.81 -23.04
N GLN A 41 32.05 -15.55 -22.62
CA GLN A 41 32.29 -14.27 -23.34
C GLN A 41 31.50 -13.17 -22.58
N ALA A 42 32.05 -12.13 -21.98
CA ALA A 42 33.39 -11.52 -21.90
C ALA A 42 33.55 -10.94 -20.46
N GLY A 43 34.69 -10.99 -19.76
CA GLY A 43 35.93 -10.27 -20.06
C GLY A 43 35.86 -8.83 -19.50
N LEU A 44 35.95 -8.65 -18.17
CA LEU A 44 37.16 -8.20 -17.43
C LEU A 44 37.46 -6.69 -17.59
N HIS A 45 37.43 -5.92 -16.50
CA HIS A 45 38.58 -5.16 -15.94
C HIS A 45 38.13 -4.19 -14.82
N VAL A 46 38.64 -4.45 -13.62
CA VAL A 46 38.74 -3.50 -12.51
C VAL A 46 39.92 -2.57 -12.81
N LEU A 47 39.70 -1.26 -12.81
CA LEU A 47 40.60 -0.17 -12.33
C LEU A 47 40.19 1.15 -12.98
N GLY A 48 39.81 2.12 -12.14
CA GLY A 48 39.45 3.47 -12.57
C GLY A 48 39.34 4.42 -11.39
N ILE A 49 40.48 4.69 -10.75
CA ILE A 49 40.68 5.88 -9.92
C ILE A 49 40.47 7.10 -10.82
N SER A 50 39.61 8.03 -10.42
CA SER A 50 39.72 9.43 -10.84
C SER A 50 39.47 10.31 -9.62
N ALA A 51 40.58 10.74 -9.04
CA ALA A 51 40.64 11.91 -8.20
C ALA A 51 40.33 13.15 -9.06
N LEU A 52 39.41 13.99 -8.58
CA LEU A 52 39.54 15.43 -8.78
C LEU A 52 39.88 16.03 -7.43
N THR A 53 41.17 16.24 -7.24
CA THR A 53 41.70 17.13 -6.22
C THR A 53 41.48 18.58 -6.66
N SER A 54 40.74 19.33 -5.87
CA SER A 54 41.13 20.69 -5.53
C SER A 54 40.84 20.84 -4.04
N GLY A 55 41.90 20.72 -3.26
CA GLY A 55 41.84 20.82 -1.82
C GLY A 55 41.67 22.27 -1.37
N VAL A 56 40.99 22.42 -0.23
CA VAL A 56 41.53 23.22 0.87
C VAL A 56 41.43 22.36 2.11
N VAL A 57 42.58 22.06 2.71
CA VAL A 57 42.71 21.44 4.04
C VAL A 57 42.75 22.54 5.08
N SER A 58 41.96 22.37 6.15
CA SER A 58 42.13 22.86 7.53
C SER A 58 40.77 22.72 8.23
N LEU A 59 40.57 22.19 9.44
CA LEU A 59 41.39 21.74 10.56
C LEU A 59 40.51 20.79 11.42
N VAL A 60 41.18 19.99 12.24
CA VAL A 60 40.66 19.03 13.25
C VAL A 60 39.51 19.58 14.10
N GLY A 61 38.46 18.77 14.30
CA GLY A 61 37.41 19.02 15.29
C GLY A 61 36.50 17.82 15.54
N ASN A 62 36.82 17.08 16.60
CA ASN A 62 36.04 16.13 17.43
C ASN A 62 34.75 15.51 16.89
N GLY A 63 34.69 14.18 17.04
CA GLY A 63 33.55 13.34 16.72
C GLY A 63 32.22 13.84 17.28
N GLN A 64 31.23 13.80 16.40
CA GLN A 64 29.85 13.53 16.77
C GLN A 64 29.39 12.44 15.80
N ALA A 65 28.89 11.34 16.34
CA ALA A 65 28.10 10.40 15.56
C ALA A 65 27.04 11.22 14.80
N ASN A 66 26.94 11.03 13.49
CA ASN A 66 25.84 11.57 12.69
C ASN A 66 24.54 11.05 13.32
N ALA A 67 23.94 11.84 14.19
CA ALA A 67 22.54 11.71 14.50
C ALA A 67 21.83 11.92 13.16
N GLN A 68 21.13 10.89 12.72
CA GLN A 68 20.30 10.97 11.53
C GLN A 68 19.25 12.04 11.81
N GLU A 69 19.39 13.21 11.18
CA GLU A 69 18.40 14.28 11.18
C GLU A 69 17.01 13.66 10.93
N PRO A 70 15.96 14.04 11.71
CA PRO A 70 14.61 13.57 11.44
C PRO A 70 14.30 13.88 9.98
N THR A 71 13.83 12.88 9.24
CA THR A 71 13.55 12.99 7.81
C THR A 71 12.60 14.18 7.58
N GLN A 72 13.15 15.32 7.18
CA GLN A 72 12.36 16.53 7.01
C GLN A 72 11.57 16.38 5.71
N PHE A 73 10.25 16.27 5.81
CA PHE A 73 9.38 16.23 4.64
C PHE A 73 9.50 17.53 3.86
N SER A 74 9.32 17.46 2.53
CA SER A 74 9.08 18.67 1.75
C SER A 74 7.83 19.39 2.27
N GLU A 75 7.73 20.71 2.09
CA GLU A 75 6.53 21.47 2.49
C GLU A 75 5.26 20.86 1.87
N ARG A 76 5.34 20.41 0.61
CA ARG A 76 4.24 19.74 -0.08
C ARG A 76 3.85 18.43 0.60
N THR A 77 4.83 17.57 0.89
CA THR A 77 4.58 16.29 1.57
C THR A 77 4.02 16.49 2.97
N ALA A 78 4.54 17.44 3.74
CA ALA A 78 4.04 17.77 5.08
C ALA A 78 2.58 18.25 5.03
N HIS A 79 2.25 19.11 4.06
CA HIS A 79 0.88 19.59 3.85
C HIS A 79 -0.08 18.45 3.47
N LEU A 80 0.32 17.57 2.55
CA LEU A 80 -0.50 16.42 2.14
C LEU A 80 -0.71 15.41 3.28
N LEU A 81 0.30 15.17 4.12
CA LEU A 81 0.16 14.31 5.30
C LEU A 81 -0.78 14.92 6.34
N GLU A 82 -0.77 16.25 6.51
CA GLU A 82 -1.74 16.94 7.36
C GLU A 82 -3.17 16.87 6.80
N LEU A 83 -3.34 16.95 5.47
CA LEU A 83 -4.65 16.72 4.84
C LEU A 83 -5.12 15.28 4.99
N MET A 84 -4.21 14.30 4.86
CA MET A 84 -4.51 12.88 5.12
C MET A 84 -4.99 12.68 6.56
N ARG A 85 -4.28 13.26 7.54
CA ARG A 85 -4.65 13.20 8.96
C ARG A 85 -6.06 13.75 9.21
N LYS A 86 -6.38 14.92 8.64
CA LYS A 86 -7.74 15.51 8.72
C LYS A 86 -8.80 14.65 8.03
N GLY A 87 -8.46 13.99 6.93
CA GLY A 87 -9.32 13.02 6.27
C GLY A 87 -9.65 11.84 7.18
N ASP A 88 -8.65 11.30 7.87
CA ASP A 88 -8.83 10.21 8.83
C ASP A 88 -9.54 10.68 10.11
N ASP A 89 -9.37 11.93 10.56
CA ASP A 89 -10.16 12.53 11.65
C ASP A 89 -11.66 12.56 11.26
N ALA A 90 -11.97 12.97 10.02
CA ALA A 90 -13.32 12.96 9.50
C ALA A 90 -13.88 11.54 9.36
N PHE A 91 -13.06 10.59 8.91
CA PHE A 91 -13.42 9.17 8.86
C PHE A 91 -13.77 8.65 10.26
N ASN A 92 -12.90 8.86 11.25
CA ASN A 92 -13.12 8.45 12.63
C ASN A 92 -14.35 9.09 13.27
N ALA A 93 -14.74 10.30 12.83
CA ALA A 93 -15.94 11.00 13.27
C ALA A 93 -17.21 10.64 12.45
N HIS A 94 -17.08 9.80 11.43
CA HIS A 94 -18.11 9.52 10.42
C HIS A 94 -18.68 10.79 9.74
N ASP A 95 -17.84 11.82 9.57
CA ASP A 95 -18.21 13.07 8.89
C ASP A 95 -18.12 12.90 7.37
N PHE A 96 -19.21 12.44 6.77
CA PHE A 96 -19.31 12.23 5.33
C PHE A 96 -19.10 13.50 4.51
N ASP A 97 -19.52 14.66 5.00
CA ASP A 97 -19.39 15.91 4.26
C ASP A 97 -17.93 16.36 4.20
N ALA A 98 -17.22 16.26 5.32
CA ALA A 98 -15.78 16.52 5.37
C ALA A 98 -14.98 15.52 4.51
N MET A 99 -15.31 14.22 4.57
CA MET A 99 -14.68 13.22 3.71
C MET A 99 -14.92 13.54 2.22
N LYS A 100 -16.16 13.84 1.81
CA LYS A 100 -16.47 14.16 0.40
C LYS A 100 -15.75 15.41 -0.10
N ALA A 101 -15.50 16.39 0.77
CA ALA A 101 -14.88 17.65 0.37
C ALA A 101 -13.44 17.49 -0.15
N VAL A 102 -12.71 16.47 0.33
CA VAL A 102 -11.32 16.22 -0.07
C VAL A 102 -11.17 15.22 -1.22
N HIS A 103 -12.27 14.65 -1.73
CA HIS A 103 -12.24 13.69 -2.85
C HIS A 103 -12.68 14.36 -4.16
N HIS A 104 -11.87 14.21 -5.20
CA HIS A 104 -12.21 14.65 -6.55
C HIS A 104 -13.47 13.90 -7.05
N PRO A 105 -14.40 14.56 -7.77
CA PRO A 105 -15.61 13.91 -8.28
C PRO A 105 -15.34 12.62 -9.06
N ASP A 106 -14.27 12.62 -9.86
CA ASP A 106 -13.85 11.49 -10.72
C ASP A 106 -12.70 10.66 -10.13
N MET A 107 -12.49 10.69 -8.81
CA MET A 107 -11.41 9.93 -8.17
C MET A 107 -11.56 8.42 -8.40
N ILE A 108 -10.46 7.68 -8.35
CA ILE A 108 -10.46 6.22 -8.44
C ILE A 108 -9.91 5.63 -7.14
N ALA A 109 -10.65 4.73 -6.51
CA ALA A 109 -10.19 4.00 -5.33
C ALA A 109 -10.00 2.51 -5.60
N TYR A 110 -8.78 2.02 -5.41
CA TYR A 110 -8.45 0.61 -5.37
C TYR A 110 -8.48 0.15 -3.91
N VAL A 111 -9.45 -0.70 -3.58
CA VAL A 111 -9.74 -1.12 -2.20
C VAL A 111 -9.61 -2.64 -2.11
N THR A 112 -8.82 -3.16 -1.17
CA THR A 112 -8.71 -4.61 -0.94
C THR A 112 -10.10 -5.27 -0.80
N GLY A 113 -10.28 -6.42 -1.46
CA GLY A 113 -11.54 -7.16 -1.45
C GLY A 113 -12.55 -6.73 -2.53
N ASN A 114 -12.41 -5.54 -3.11
CA ASN A 114 -13.26 -5.14 -4.23
C ASN A 114 -12.77 -5.76 -5.54
N PRO A 115 -13.66 -6.38 -6.35
CA PRO A 115 -13.28 -6.97 -7.62
C PRO A 115 -12.95 -5.92 -8.69
N GLN A 116 -13.43 -4.69 -8.53
CA GLN A 116 -13.19 -3.55 -9.41
C GLN A 116 -12.94 -2.28 -8.57
N PRO A 117 -12.21 -1.29 -9.11
CA PRO A 117 -12.07 0.01 -8.46
C PRO A 117 -13.42 0.69 -8.24
N LEU A 118 -13.49 1.54 -7.22
CA LEU A 118 -14.59 2.47 -7.03
C LEU A 118 -14.33 3.69 -7.92
N TYR A 119 -15.25 3.96 -8.85
CA TYR A 119 -15.15 5.08 -9.78
C TYR A 119 -16.02 6.23 -9.31
N GLY A 120 -15.37 7.35 -9.02
CA GLY A 120 -15.98 8.58 -8.58
C GLY A 120 -16.24 8.63 -7.08
N ARG A 121 -16.28 9.86 -6.56
CA ARG A 121 -16.47 10.13 -5.13
C ARG A 121 -17.76 9.52 -4.57
N ASP A 122 -18.84 9.50 -5.34
CA ASP A 122 -20.14 9.03 -4.84
C ASP A 122 -20.12 7.51 -4.61
N ALA A 123 -19.45 6.74 -5.48
CA ALA A 123 -19.23 5.31 -5.27
C ALA A 123 -18.33 5.05 -4.06
N HIS A 124 -17.28 5.85 -3.89
CA HIS A 124 -16.40 5.80 -2.72
C HIS A 124 -17.17 6.09 -1.42
N ALA A 125 -17.98 7.15 -1.39
CA ALA A 125 -18.79 7.53 -0.23
C ALA A 125 -19.85 6.46 0.11
N ALA A 126 -20.47 5.82 -0.89
CA ALA A 126 -21.40 4.72 -0.67
C ALA A 126 -20.71 3.51 -0.03
N ALA A 127 -19.49 3.16 -0.48
CA ALA A 127 -18.69 2.10 0.12
C ALA A 127 -18.30 2.42 1.57
N MET A 128 -17.90 3.67 1.88
CA MET A 128 -17.64 4.09 3.25
C MET A 128 -18.89 4.01 4.13
N GLY A 129 -20.06 4.39 3.60
CA GLY A 129 -21.32 4.26 4.32
C GLY A 129 -21.68 2.82 4.67
N GLN A 130 -21.42 1.88 3.75
CA GLN A 130 -21.56 0.45 4.03
C GLN A 130 -20.55 -0.01 5.09
N PHE A 131 -19.30 0.43 4.99
CA PHE A 131 -18.25 0.08 5.93
C PHE A 131 -18.58 0.53 7.37
N PHE A 132 -19.03 1.77 7.55
CA PHE A 132 -19.48 2.28 8.85
C PHE A 132 -20.74 1.58 9.35
N SER A 133 -21.65 1.19 8.46
CA SER A 133 -22.81 0.41 8.87
C SER A 133 -22.41 -0.95 9.42
N ILE A 134 -21.38 -1.59 8.85
CA ILE A 134 -20.87 -2.90 9.27
C ILE A 134 -20.04 -2.78 10.56
N PHE A 135 -19.18 -1.75 10.63
CA PHE A 135 -18.24 -1.48 11.71
C PHE A 135 -18.48 -0.07 12.29
N PRO A 136 -19.50 0.13 13.14
CA PRO A 136 -19.91 1.45 13.62
C PRO A 136 -18.96 2.10 14.61
N ASP A 137 -17.93 1.39 15.07
CA ASP A 137 -16.86 1.88 15.94
C ASP A 137 -15.49 1.78 15.25
N VAL A 138 -15.45 1.73 13.91
CA VAL A 138 -14.20 1.65 13.18
C VAL A 138 -13.32 2.87 13.45
N HIS A 139 -12.03 2.61 13.67
CA HIS A 139 -11.08 3.64 14.06
C HIS A 139 -9.72 3.40 13.41
N VAL A 140 -9.16 4.44 12.80
CA VAL A 140 -7.79 4.50 12.27
C VAL A 140 -6.94 5.33 13.24
N ASP A 141 -5.86 4.76 13.75
CA ASP A 141 -4.87 5.52 14.50
C ASP A 141 -4.14 6.46 13.53
N ASN A 142 -4.24 7.78 13.67
CA ASN A 142 -3.73 8.72 12.66
C ASN A 142 -2.82 9.83 13.20
N ASP A 143 -2.64 9.92 14.52
CA ASP A 143 -1.78 10.94 15.15
C ASP A 143 -0.87 10.34 16.25
N PRO A 144 0.40 10.03 15.93
CA PRO A 144 1.02 10.02 14.61
C PRO A 144 0.78 8.71 13.84
N TYR A 145 0.88 8.75 12.51
CA TYR A 145 1.03 7.52 11.72
C TYR A 145 2.38 6.83 12.05
N PRO A 146 2.39 5.51 12.33
CA PRO A 146 3.62 4.75 12.54
C PRO A 146 4.58 4.79 11.34
N ILE A 147 4.03 4.76 10.11
CA ILE A 147 4.79 4.91 8.88
C ILE A 147 4.11 5.96 8.02
N GLN A 148 4.87 6.96 7.58
CA GLN A 148 4.41 7.96 6.63
C GLN A 148 5.57 8.46 5.78
N PHE A 149 5.34 8.62 4.49
CA PHE A 149 6.29 9.21 3.55
C PHE A 149 5.57 9.71 2.31
N GLY A 150 6.27 10.48 1.49
CA GLY A 150 5.71 10.98 0.24
C GLY A 150 6.75 11.65 -0.65
N SER A 151 6.33 11.94 -1.88
CA SER A 151 7.13 12.65 -2.87
C SER A 151 6.20 13.27 -3.91
N GLY A 152 6.42 14.55 -4.24
CA GLY A 152 5.52 15.30 -5.12
C GLY A 152 4.10 15.29 -4.57
N ASP A 153 3.15 14.83 -5.39
CA ASP A 153 1.74 14.74 -5.05
C ASP A 153 1.29 13.37 -4.51
N TRP A 154 2.24 12.52 -4.14
CA TRP A 154 1.98 11.22 -3.55
C TRP A 154 2.34 11.19 -2.08
N VAL A 155 1.45 10.62 -1.27
CA VAL A 155 1.72 10.27 0.14
C VAL A 155 1.24 8.86 0.42
N THR A 156 1.98 8.17 1.29
CA THR A 156 1.65 6.84 1.82
C THR A 156 1.67 6.91 3.33
N VAL A 157 0.64 6.33 3.96
CA VAL A 157 0.56 6.10 5.40
C VAL A 157 0.33 4.61 5.66
N VAL A 158 0.89 4.09 6.76
CA VAL A 158 0.53 2.78 7.32
C VAL A 158 0.28 2.96 8.79
N SER A 159 -0.87 2.46 9.23
CA SER A 159 -1.31 2.53 10.62
C SER A 159 -2.10 1.31 11.05
N ARG A 160 -2.61 1.36 12.28
CA ARG A 160 -3.50 0.37 12.86
C ARG A 160 -4.94 0.81 12.67
N THR A 161 -5.80 -0.13 12.27
CA THR A 161 -7.24 0.08 12.17
C THR A 161 -7.97 -1.01 12.93
N THR A 162 -8.96 -0.60 13.72
CA THR A 162 -9.75 -1.50 14.57
C THR A 162 -11.23 -1.26 14.37
N GLY A 163 -12.07 -2.24 14.72
CA GLY A 163 -13.52 -2.10 14.70
C GLY A 163 -14.22 -3.37 15.16
N THR A 164 -15.53 -3.28 15.36
CA THR A 164 -16.41 -4.37 15.81
C THR A 164 -17.44 -4.68 14.74
N PHE A 165 -17.57 -5.95 14.34
CA PHE A 165 -18.58 -6.38 13.37
C PHE A 165 -19.97 -6.41 14.02
N ALA A 166 -20.65 -5.26 13.98
CA ALA A 166 -21.90 -5.01 14.70
C ALA A 166 -23.10 -4.72 13.78
N GLY A 167 -22.87 -4.43 12.50
CA GLY A 167 -23.93 -4.37 11.49
C GLY A 167 -23.94 -5.57 10.56
N ALA A 168 -25.05 -5.79 9.85
CA ALA A 168 -25.13 -6.85 8.84
C ALA A 168 -24.26 -6.51 7.61
N MET A 169 -23.58 -7.50 7.05
CA MET A 169 -22.77 -7.36 5.84
C MET A 169 -23.47 -8.06 4.67
N THR A 170 -23.71 -7.35 3.57
CA THR A 170 -24.26 -7.93 2.34
C THR A 170 -23.12 -8.18 1.35
N LEU A 171 -22.94 -9.43 0.94
CA LEU A 171 -21.96 -9.83 -0.06
C LEU A 171 -22.44 -9.51 -1.49
N PRO A 172 -21.55 -9.49 -2.50
CA PRO A 172 -21.92 -9.23 -3.89
C PRO A 172 -22.94 -10.21 -4.48
N ASP A 173 -23.03 -11.42 -3.95
CA ASP A 173 -24.01 -12.44 -4.37
C ASP A 173 -25.40 -12.27 -3.70
N GLY A 174 -25.56 -11.25 -2.85
CA GLY A 174 -26.77 -10.97 -2.08
C GLY A 174 -26.86 -11.70 -0.74
N THR A 175 -25.90 -12.57 -0.42
CA THR A 175 -25.85 -13.25 0.88
C THR A 175 -25.65 -12.22 1.98
N THR A 176 -26.48 -12.29 3.03
CA THR A 176 -26.34 -11.43 4.22
C THR A 176 -25.67 -12.22 5.35
N ILE A 177 -24.57 -11.69 5.85
CA ILE A 177 -23.86 -12.20 7.02
C ILE A 177 -24.32 -11.39 8.24
N ALA A 178 -24.81 -12.09 9.26
CA ALA A 178 -25.19 -11.48 10.54
C ALA A 178 -23.94 -10.99 11.30
N PRO A 179 -24.04 -9.89 12.07
CA PRO A 179 -22.93 -9.40 12.87
C PRO A 179 -22.50 -10.44 13.91
N THR A 180 -21.21 -10.73 13.99
CA THR A 180 -20.67 -11.70 14.95
C THR A 180 -20.37 -11.06 16.31
N GLY A 181 -20.31 -9.72 16.38
CA GLY A 181 -19.85 -8.98 17.56
C GLY A 181 -18.34 -9.09 17.80
N ALA A 182 -17.62 -9.80 16.92
CA ALA A 182 -16.17 -9.93 16.99
C ALA A 182 -15.46 -8.63 16.59
N LYS A 183 -14.26 -8.45 17.10
CA LYS A 183 -13.41 -7.29 16.80
C LYS A 183 -12.34 -7.67 15.79
N PHE A 184 -11.99 -6.72 14.93
CA PHE A 184 -10.78 -6.80 14.12
C PHE A 184 -9.75 -5.77 14.57
N ASP A 185 -8.49 -6.06 14.25
CA ASP A 185 -7.31 -5.27 14.54
C ASP A 185 -6.25 -5.61 13.49
N VAL A 186 -6.05 -4.71 12.53
CA VAL A 186 -5.19 -4.95 11.37
C VAL A 186 -4.31 -3.75 11.08
N ALA A 187 -3.17 -4.01 10.45
CA ALA A 187 -2.42 -2.96 9.77
C ALA A 187 -3.17 -2.55 8.50
N PHE A 188 -3.42 -1.25 8.37
CA PHE A 188 -4.02 -0.59 7.22
C PHE A 188 -3.00 0.34 6.59
N GLY A 189 -2.84 0.27 5.28
CA GLY A 189 -2.04 1.21 4.53
C GLY A 189 -2.83 1.85 3.41
N GLN A 190 -2.52 3.11 3.15
CA GLN A 190 -3.13 3.90 2.11
C GLN A 190 -2.06 4.71 1.39
N THR A 191 -2.00 4.55 0.07
CA THR A 191 -1.29 5.46 -0.82
C THR A 191 -2.31 6.32 -1.54
N SER A 192 -2.08 7.63 -1.58
CA SER A 192 -2.98 8.58 -2.24
C SER A 192 -2.21 9.50 -3.18
N ARG A 193 -2.81 9.78 -4.33
CA ARG A 193 -2.37 10.84 -5.26
C ARG A 193 -3.29 12.04 -5.13
N TRP A 194 -2.69 13.22 -5.11
CA TRP A 194 -3.37 14.49 -4.96
C TRP A 194 -3.26 15.34 -6.23
N ASP A 195 -4.24 16.19 -6.47
CA ASP A 195 -4.18 17.31 -7.41
C ASP A 195 -4.55 18.57 -6.63
N GLY A 196 -3.57 19.43 -6.35
CA GLY A 196 -3.72 20.45 -5.33
C GLY A 196 -4.10 19.83 -3.98
N ASP A 197 -5.24 20.18 -3.42
CA ASP A 197 -5.70 19.70 -2.11
C ASP A 197 -6.82 18.65 -2.21
N VAL A 198 -7.05 18.08 -3.39
CA VAL A 198 -8.05 17.02 -3.59
C VAL A 198 -7.40 15.69 -3.98
N ILE A 199 -7.91 14.60 -3.40
CA ILE A 199 -7.51 13.24 -3.71
C ILE A 199 -8.13 12.83 -5.04
N VAL A 200 -7.28 12.37 -5.95
CA VAL A 200 -7.68 11.88 -7.28
C VAL A 200 -7.50 10.37 -7.42
N GLU A 201 -6.71 9.75 -6.53
CA GLU A 201 -6.47 8.32 -6.55
C GLU A 201 -6.16 7.80 -5.15
N ILE A 202 -6.71 6.63 -4.82
CA ILE A 202 -6.46 5.91 -3.56
C ILE A 202 -6.09 4.46 -3.88
N SER A 203 -5.06 3.94 -3.24
CA SER A 203 -4.79 2.51 -3.10
C SER A 203 -4.77 2.16 -1.61
N ALA A 204 -5.80 1.45 -1.15
CA ALA A 204 -6.01 1.09 0.25
C ALA A 204 -5.89 -0.42 0.45
N PHE A 205 -5.08 -0.83 1.42
CA PHE A 205 -4.69 -2.23 1.64
C PHE A 205 -4.64 -2.59 3.12
N TRP A 206 -5.08 -3.80 3.44
CA TRP A 206 -4.94 -4.44 4.75
C TRP A 206 -4.92 -5.96 4.56
N ASP A 207 -4.57 -6.69 5.62
CA ASP A 207 -4.67 -8.15 5.63
C ASP A 207 -6.14 -8.57 5.78
N SER A 208 -6.83 -8.71 4.65
CA SER A 208 -8.24 -9.09 4.62
C SER A 208 -8.48 -10.54 5.08
N HIS A 209 -7.47 -11.41 4.97
CA HIS A 209 -7.59 -12.78 5.45
C HIS A 209 -7.52 -12.82 6.98
N LEU A 210 -6.55 -12.12 7.58
CA LEU A 210 -6.48 -11.95 9.02
C LEU A 210 -7.75 -11.29 9.57
N GLN A 211 -8.25 -10.25 8.91
CA GLN A 211 -9.52 -9.63 9.29
C GLN A 211 -10.67 -10.66 9.29
N ALA A 212 -10.80 -11.46 8.23
CA ALA A 212 -11.83 -12.49 8.15
C ALA A 212 -11.72 -13.53 9.28
N GLN A 213 -10.50 -13.97 9.63
CA GLN A 213 -10.26 -14.87 10.76
C GLN A 213 -10.68 -14.24 12.10
N GLN A 214 -10.28 -12.98 12.34
CA GLN A 214 -10.65 -12.25 13.56
C GLN A 214 -12.16 -12.05 13.69
N LEU A 215 -12.87 -11.93 12.57
CA LEU A 215 -14.32 -11.79 12.52
C LEU A 215 -15.09 -13.11 12.61
N GLY A 216 -14.39 -14.25 12.58
CA GLY A 216 -14.99 -15.59 12.60
C GLY A 216 -15.60 -16.02 11.26
N LEU A 217 -15.07 -15.49 10.15
CA LEU A 217 -15.54 -15.77 8.78
C LEU A 217 -14.62 -16.71 7.99
N ALA A 218 -13.42 -17.01 8.52
CA ALA A 218 -12.41 -17.88 7.92
C ALA A 218 -11.71 -18.74 8.99
#